data_AF-A0AA86YEF5-F1
#
_entry.id   AF-A0AA86YEF5-F1
#
_cell.length_a   1.000
_cell.length_b   1.000
_cell.length_c   1.000
_cell.angle_alpha   90.00
_cell.angle_beta   90.00
_cell.angle_gamma   90.00
#
_symmetry.space_group_name_H-M   'P 1'
#
loop_
_entity.id
_entity.type
_entity.pdbx_description
1 polymer ?
#
loop_
_entity_poly.entity_id
_entity_poly.type
_entity_poly.pdbx_seq_one_letter_code
_entity_poly.pdbx_strand_id
1 'polypeptide(L)' 'MNLTGKELGRLMHVSQQQVSRYEAGVTNLTISQLNQYLMVLGISWQDLIRNVIEEYNWEFIFNRHLP' A
#
# COMPACT_ATOMS: atom_id res chain seq x y z
N MET A 1 1.74 -11.30 6.93
CA MET A 1 1.48 -12.32 5.89
C MET A 1 2.75 -12.46 5.06
N ASN A 2 3.24 -13.68 4.79
CA ASN A 2 4.41 -13.90 3.93
C ASN A 2 3.95 -14.35 2.53
N LEU A 3 3.36 -13.44 1.75
CA LEU A 3 3.04 -13.69 0.35
C LEU A 3 4.27 -13.37 -0.51
N THR A 4 4.63 -14.28 -1.42
CA THR A 4 5.58 -13.95 -2.49
C THR A 4 4.90 -13.07 -3.54
N GLY A 5 5.67 -12.24 -4.25
CA GLY A 5 5.12 -11.42 -5.35
C GLY A 5 4.43 -12.24 -6.45
N LYS A 6 4.81 -13.51 -6.61
CA LYS A 6 4.15 -14.46 -7.53
C LYS A 6 2.75 -14.86 -7.05
N GLU A 7 2.60 -15.13 -5.75
CA GLU A 7 1.31 -15.46 -5.14
C GLU A 7 0.39 -14.24 -5.15
N LEU A 8 0.93 -13.06 -4.82
CA LEU A 8 0.20 -11.81 -4.90
C LEU A 8 -0.29 -11.53 -6.33
N GLY A 9 0.56 -11.72 -7.34
CA GLY A 9 0.16 -11.56 -8.74
C GLY A 9 -0.98 -12.49 -9.14
N ARG A 10 -0.93 -13.76 -8.69
CA ARG A 10 -2.02 -14.72 -8.91
C ARG A 10 -3.34 -14.26 -8.28
N LEU A 11 -3.31 -13.77 -7.04
CA LEU A 11 -4.50 -13.28 -6.33
C LEU A 11 -5.07 -11.98 -6.93
N MET A 12 -4.18 -11.14 -7.45
CA MET A 12 -4.51 -9.86 -8.08
C MET A 12 -4.87 -9.98 -9.57
N HIS A 13 -4.77 -11.19 -10.14
CA HIS A 13 -4.93 -11.45 -11.58
C HIS A 13 -3.99 -10.60 -12.47
N VAL A 14 -2.75 -10.38 -12.02
CA VAL A 14 -1.70 -9.68 -12.75
C VAL A 14 -0.41 -10.50 -12.81
N SER A 15 0.49 -10.18 -13.74
CA SER A 15 1.80 -10.83 -13.77
C SER A 15 2.66 -10.43 -12.57
N GLN A 16 3.58 -11.31 -12.15
CA GLN A 16 4.55 -10.98 -11.09
C GLN A 16 5.41 -9.76 -11.46
N GLN A 17 5.70 -9.55 -12.76
CA GLN A 17 6.40 -8.36 -13.22
C GLN A 17 5.59 -7.08 -12.97
N GLN A 18 4.26 -7.11 -13.14
CA GLN A 18 3.40 -5.98 -12.77
C GLN A 18 3.44 -5.72 -11.27
N VAL A 19 3.37 -6.77 -10.43
CA VAL A 19 3.53 -6.64 -8.98
C VAL A 19 4.85 -5.96 -8.63
N SER A 20 5.96 -6.40 -9.22
CA SER A 20 7.28 -5.80 -8.99
C SER A 20 7.33 -4.33 -9.40
N ARG A 21 6.65 -3.93 -10.49
CA ARG A 21 6.57 -2.52 -10.91
C ARG A 21 5.77 -1.67 -9.92
N TYR A 22 4.73 -2.23 -9.31
CA TYR A 22 3.96 -1.53 -8.27
C TYR A 22 4.76 -1.38 -6.98
N GLU A 23 5.43 -2.44 -6.52
CA GLU A 23 6.27 -2.42 -5.32
C GLU A 23 7.46 -1.47 -5.45
N ALA A 24 8.05 -1.37 -6.65
CA ALA A 24 9.13 -0.44 -6.94
C ALA A 24 8.67 0.99 -7.29
N GLY A 25 7.36 1.27 -7.29
CA GLY A 25 6.81 2.59 -7.61
C GLY A 25 7.03 3.04 -9.07
N VAL A 26 7.36 2.13 -9.99
CA VAL A 26 7.67 2.43 -11.40
C VAL A 26 6.40 2.67 -12.23
N THR A 27 5.24 2.21 -11.74
CA THR A 27 3.95 2.40 -12.41
C THR A 27 2.91 2.84 -11.41
N ASN A 28 2.12 3.84 -11.78
CA ASN A 28 1.02 4.35 -10.96
C ASN A 28 0.01 3.23 -10.66
N LEU A 29 -0.37 3.11 -9.40
CA LEU A 29 -1.52 2.32 -8.97
C LEU A 29 -2.78 3.17 -9.09
N THR A 30 -3.78 2.66 -9.80
CA THR A 30 -5.13 3.25 -9.74
C THR A 30 -5.78 2.95 -8.40
N ILE A 31 -6.76 3.75 -7.98
CA ILE A 31 -7.54 3.51 -6.76
C ILE A 31 -8.24 2.13 -6.79
N SER A 32 -8.70 1.69 -7.97
CA SER A 32 -9.29 0.36 -8.12
C SER A 32 -8.28 -0.77 -7.87
N GLN A 33 -7.04 -0.62 -8.33
CA GLN A 33 -5.98 -1.60 -8.06
C GLN A 33 -5.59 -1.58 -6.59
N LEU A 34 -5.48 -0.39 -5.98
CA LEU A 34 -5.24 -0.27 -4.54
C LEU A 34 -6.33 -0.97 -3.72
N ASN A 35 -7.61 -0.80 -4.08
CA ASN A 35 -8.71 -1.51 -3.45
C ASN A 35 -8.55 -3.04 -3.53
N GLN A 36 -8.15 -3.56 -4.69
CA GLN A 36 -7.89 -5.00 -4.87
C GLN A 36 -6.73 -5.49 -3.99
N TYR A 37 -5.64 -4.71 -3.88
CA TYR A 37 -4.53 -5.01 -2.99
C TYR A 37 -5.01 -5.13 -1.53
N LEU A 38 -5.80 -4.17 -1.07
CA LEU A 38 -6.36 -4.16 0.29
C LEU A 38 -7.24 -5.39 0.56
N MET A 39 -8.12 -5.75 -0.37
CA MET A 39 -8.95 -6.96 -0.26
C MET A 39 -8.10 -8.24 -0.18
N VAL A 40 -7.08 -8.37 -1.03
CA VAL A 40 -6.19 -9.55 -1.05
C VAL A 40 -5.36 -9.66 0.24
N LEU A 41 -4.91 -8.53 0.77
CA LEU A 41 -4.12 -8.48 2.00
C LEU A 41 -4.98 -8.52 3.27
N GLY A 42 -6.32 -8.47 3.14
CA GLY A 42 -7.23 -8.43 4.28
C GLY A 42 -7.09 -7.14 5.12
N ILE A 43 -6.74 -6.03 4.48
CA ILE A 43 -6.52 -4.72 5.13
C ILE A 43 -7.70 -3.81 4.79
N SER A 44 -8.27 -3.13 5.79
CA SER A 44 -9.33 -2.15 5.53
C SER A 44 -8.75 -0.82 5.03
N TRP A 45 -9.56 -0.03 4.32
CA TRP A 45 -9.18 1.34 3.97
C TRP A 45 -8.88 2.18 5.22
N GLN A 46 -9.62 1.97 6.31
CA GLN A 46 -9.37 2.67 7.57
C GLN A 46 -7.99 2.32 8.15
N ASP A 47 -7.58 1.05 8.10
CA ASP A 47 -6.26 0.62 8.57
C ASP A 47 -5.15 1.18 7.69
N LEU A 48 -5.33 1.18 6.37
CA LEU A 48 -4.38 1.81 5.45
C LEU A 48 -4.21 3.30 5.78
N ILE A 49 -5.32 4.03 5.86
CA ILE A 49 -5.31 5.48 6.13
C ILE A 49 -4.70 5.75 7.49
N ARG A 50 -5.05 4.97 8.53
CA ARG A 50 -4.46 5.13 9.87
C ARG A 50 -2.95 4.92 9.82
N ASN A 51 -2.50 3.80 9.24
CA ASN A 51 -1.07 3.49 9.20
C ASN A 51 -0.28 4.51 8.39
N VAL A 52 -0.77 4.94 7.23
CA VAL A 52 -0.09 5.95 6.40
C VAL A 52 -0.17 7.33 7.04
N ILE A 53 -1.31 7.73 7.59
CA ILE A 53 -1.41 9.06 8.22
C ILE A 53 -0.58 9.08 9.50
N GLU A 54 -0.67 8.11 10.38
CA GLU A 54 0.15 8.07 11.60
C GLU A 54 1.64 7.96 11.27
N GLU A 55 2.07 7.18 10.29
CA GLU A 55 3.49 7.10 9.94
C GLU A 55 4.07 8.43 9.41
N TYR A 56 3.27 9.24 8.71
CA TYR A 56 3.71 10.51 8.12
C TYR A 56 3.30 11.77 8.91
N ASN A 57 2.30 11.69 9.80
CA ASN A 57 1.89 12.83 10.64
C ASN A 57 2.78 13.05 11.85
N TRP A 58 3.60 12.08 12.28
CA TRP A 58 4.43 12.34 13.46
C TRP A 58 5.44 13.45 13.21
N GLU A 59 6.07 13.51 12.04
CA GLU A 59 6.97 14.62 11.71
C GLU A 59 6.23 15.93 11.42
N PHE A 60 5.06 15.89 10.77
CA PHE A 60 4.30 17.10 10.45
C PHE A 60 3.57 17.70 11.67
N ILE A 61 3.10 16.87 12.62
CA ILE A 61 2.42 17.31 13.85
C ILE A 61 3.44 17.77 14.90
N PHE A 62 4.57 17.06 15.10
CA PHE A 62 5.58 17.47 16.09
C PHE A 62 6.37 18.73 15.66
N ASN A 63 6.71 18.90 14.37
CA ASN A 63 7.48 20.07 13.93
C ASN A 63 6.68 21.39 13.87
N ARG A 64 5.37 21.37 14.14
CA ARG A 64 4.54 22.59 14.28
C ARG A 64 4.32 23.04 15.73
N HIS A 65 4.83 22.31 16.73
CA HIS A 65 4.62 22.61 18.15
C HIS A 65 5.90 22.90 18.95
N LEU A 66 7.03 23.16 18.30
CA LEU A 66 8.14 23.85 18.94
C LEU A 66 8.09 25.35 18.58
N PRO A 67 8.06 26.26 19.58
CA PRO A 67 8.18 27.69 19.34
C PRO A 67 9.54 28.07 18.73
#